data_AF-A0A2S7QJR7-F1
#
_entry.id   AF-A0A2S7QJR7-F1
#
_cell.length_a   1.000
_cell.length_b   1.000
_cell.length_c   1.000
_cell.angle_alpha   90.00
_cell.angle_beta   90.00
_cell.angle_gamma   90.00
#
_symmetry.space_group_name_H-M   'P 1'
#
loop_
_entity.id
_entity.type
_entity.pdbx_description
1 polymer ?
#
loop_
_entity_poly.entity_id
_entity_poly.type
_entity_poly.pdbx_seq_one_letter_code
_entity_poly.pdbx_strand_id
1 'polypeptide(L)'
;MPRAKRALAEADSNATLLPSPKHAKITKTTKTGKPIVVEEDVSAKPDYESKSKEELVAILKERLMPSTGTKEMLIRRLQDNENDGSPTTPKVSSRKVADHSPAPAVTHQSKADEEAALPTGRSRSMHTSSVTSSSSSNNVVTAKKDGDGMNYKTKDNSKLARLLDERRLGLAGSRDEMIHRLETSCYNYNAYSSEELSQMLSERHLVNASLGDKALKIERLKLNDQSDCDRGNSREIIMYCNLNFKEETIEELEEALDFMESGSTFYDTLSTRSLPYVATILGVSNAGQNVVRRLENNDRNSKRPPLSQIRKSVHETKKRLERLKKEYTKEKAELEAIVGHPVEPRKVFKQIDELGKRDRLLQDSYQPARKSQPSCVVNYDWKSSHWATRSSQELHDICRRQGWFGGETKAACIMWLETGEVDYELLSVMSLERICKDRGIKIRSNEKRIDLVKKIRDSDEAEAKLSEKERKELMKARRPKDRLLRELA
;
A
#
# COMPACT_ATOMS: atom_id res chain seq x y z
N MET A 1 30.77 -32.47 -39.14
CA MET A 1 30.61 -32.29 -40.61
C MET A 1 29.82 -31.01 -40.90
N PRO A 2 29.92 -30.41 -42.12
CA PRO A 2 29.62 -28.99 -42.33
C PRO A 2 28.49 -28.68 -43.34
N ARG A 3 28.19 -27.38 -43.49
CA ARG A 3 27.27 -26.74 -44.48
C ARG A 3 25.78 -27.07 -44.24
N ALA A 4 24.83 -26.22 -44.64
CA ALA A 4 24.77 -25.20 -45.69
C ALA A 4 24.03 -23.93 -45.17
N LYS A 5 23.87 -22.76 -45.81
CA LYS A 5 24.40 -21.97 -46.95
C LYS A 5 23.58 -20.64 -46.87
N ARG A 6 24.12 -19.51 -47.38
CA ARG A 6 23.41 -18.21 -47.45
C ARG A 6 22.33 -18.16 -48.53
N ALA A 7 21.45 -17.16 -48.46
CA ALA A 7 21.25 -16.21 -49.58
C ALA A 7 20.88 -14.81 -49.07
N LEU A 8 21.43 -13.76 -49.70
CA LEU A 8 20.86 -12.40 -49.69
C LEU A 8 19.80 -12.31 -50.79
N ALA A 9 18.89 -11.34 -50.67
CA ALA A 9 18.28 -10.70 -51.83
C ALA A 9 18.00 -9.22 -51.50
N GLU A 10 18.75 -8.31 -52.12
CA GLU A 10 18.34 -6.92 -52.33
C GLU A 10 17.52 -6.86 -53.63
N ALA A 11 16.47 -6.04 -53.66
CA ALA A 11 15.89 -5.51 -54.89
C ALA A 11 15.14 -4.21 -54.56
N ASP A 12 15.19 -3.26 -55.48
CA ASP A 12 14.90 -1.84 -55.25
C ASP A 12 13.89 -1.29 -56.28
N SER A 13 13.41 -0.07 -56.02
CA SER A 13 13.02 0.96 -56.99
C SER A 13 11.58 1.05 -57.56
N ASN A 14 11.20 2.32 -57.75
CA ASN A 14 10.07 2.93 -58.50
C ASN A 14 8.69 2.97 -57.80
N ALA A 15 8.10 4.10 -57.36
CA ALA A 15 8.06 5.52 -57.78
C ALA A 15 6.99 5.87 -58.83
N THR A 16 5.88 6.50 -58.39
CA THR A 16 4.96 7.28 -59.26
C THR A 16 4.27 8.44 -58.51
N LEU A 17 4.68 9.67 -58.86
CA LEU A 17 3.94 10.94 -59.01
C LEU A 17 2.64 11.23 -58.20
N LEU A 18 2.71 12.31 -57.39
CA LEU A 18 1.88 13.55 -57.42
C LEU A 18 0.59 13.58 -58.29
N PRO A 19 -0.51 14.23 -57.82
CA PRO A 19 -0.56 15.70 -57.89
C PRO A 19 -1.27 16.48 -56.76
N SER A 20 -0.81 17.72 -56.58
CA SER A 20 -1.49 18.81 -55.86
C SER A 20 -2.47 19.58 -56.75
N PRO A 21 -3.50 20.25 -56.19
CA PRO A 21 -4.06 21.45 -56.79
C PRO A 21 -3.91 22.73 -55.94
N LYS A 22 -3.31 23.70 -56.63
CA LYS A 22 -3.05 25.11 -56.33
C LYS A 22 -4.21 25.94 -55.72
N HIS A 23 -3.81 26.85 -54.84
CA HIS A 23 -4.26 28.26 -54.69
C HIS A 23 -5.66 28.72 -55.14
N ALA A 24 -6.34 29.42 -54.21
CA ALA A 24 -7.12 30.61 -54.54
C ALA A 24 -6.66 31.79 -53.67
N LYS A 25 -6.22 32.89 -54.30
CA LYS A 25 -5.97 34.20 -53.67
C LYS A 25 -7.18 35.09 -53.97
N ILE A 26 -7.78 35.72 -52.95
CA ILE A 26 -8.58 36.93 -53.14
C ILE A 26 -8.11 37.99 -52.16
N THR A 27 -7.59 39.09 -52.71
CA THR A 27 -7.28 40.33 -52.01
C THR A 27 -8.16 41.43 -52.58
N LYS A 28 -8.84 42.22 -51.73
CA LYS A 28 -9.26 43.58 -52.08
C LYS A 28 -9.33 44.49 -50.84
N THR A 29 -8.70 45.64 -51.00
CA THR A 29 -8.74 46.86 -50.17
C THR A 29 -10.06 47.63 -50.46
N THR A 30 -10.53 48.69 -49.78
CA THR A 30 -10.00 49.60 -48.73
C THR A 30 -11.12 50.52 -48.17
N LYS A 31 -10.85 51.18 -47.03
CA LYS A 31 -11.22 52.57 -46.62
C LYS A 31 -12.57 52.90 -45.93
N THR A 32 -12.44 53.90 -45.02
CA THR A 32 -13.45 54.70 -44.27
C THR A 32 -14.28 53.95 -43.21
N GLY A 33 -14.53 54.49 -42.00
CA GLY A 33 -14.00 55.70 -41.35
C GLY A 33 -14.80 56.13 -40.10
N LYS A 34 -14.09 56.70 -39.09
CA LYS A 34 -14.54 57.23 -37.77
C LYS A 34 -14.90 56.23 -36.65
N PRO A 35 -14.58 56.57 -35.38
CA PRO A 35 -14.84 55.74 -34.21
C PRO A 35 -16.23 56.03 -33.60
N ILE A 36 -16.81 55.04 -32.94
CA ILE A 36 -17.96 55.20 -32.04
C ILE A 36 -17.55 54.64 -30.69
N VAL A 37 -17.60 55.50 -29.67
CA VAL A 37 -17.60 55.09 -28.27
C VAL A 37 -18.97 54.48 -27.99
N VAL A 38 -19.00 53.23 -27.52
CA VAL A 38 -20.18 52.63 -26.90
C VAL A 38 -19.75 52.16 -25.52
N GLU A 39 -20.57 52.49 -24.53
CA GLU A 39 -20.31 52.28 -23.11
C GLU A 39 -20.36 50.79 -22.72
N GLU A 40 -19.82 50.48 -21.55
CA GLU A 40 -20.08 49.22 -20.87
C GLU A 40 -21.59 49.03 -20.68
N ASP A 41 -22.13 47.88 -21.07
CA ASP A 41 -23.34 47.38 -20.42
C ASP A 41 -23.40 45.84 -20.36
N VAL A 42 -23.78 45.37 -19.18
CA VAL A 42 -24.11 44.02 -18.69
C VAL A 42 -23.79 42.79 -19.59
N SER A 43 -22.84 41.99 -19.09
CA SER A 43 -22.66 40.53 -19.24
C SER A 43 -23.80 39.75 -19.96
N ALA A 44 -23.73 39.70 -21.30
CA ALA A 44 -24.42 38.70 -22.08
C ALA A 44 -23.55 37.43 -22.12
N LYS A 45 -24.02 36.33 -21.50
CA LYS A 45 -23.32 35.03 -21.57
C LYS A 45 -23.21 34.61 -23.05
N PRO A 46 -22.00 34.32 -23.56
CA PRO A 46 -21.82 33.93 -24.96
C PRO A 46 -22.51 32.59 -25.21
N ASP A 47 -23.43 32.56 -26.18
CA ASP A 47 -23.97 31.30 -26.67
C ASP A 47 -22.87 30.51 -27.40
N TYR A 48 -22.57 29.33 -26.86
CA TYR A 48 -21.60 28.39 -27.41
C TYR A 48 -22.24 27.27 -28.23
N GLU A 49 -23.56 27.09 -28.13
CA GLU A 49 -24.27 26.02 -28.84
C GLU A 49 -24.44 26.35 -30.33
N SER A 50 -24.59 27.63 -30.69
CA SER A 50 -24.64 28.10 -32.07
C SER A 50 -23.30 28.04 -32.82
N LYS A 51 -22.15 27.92 -32.13
CA LYS A 51 -20.81 27.95 -32.76
C LYS A 51 -20.43 26.61 -33.40
N SER A 52 -19.66 26.65 -34.47
CA SER A 52 -19.04 25.48 -35.09
C SER A 52 -17.94 24.88 -34.21
N LYS A 53 -17.54 23.64 -34.48
CA LYS A 53 -16.47 22.97 -33.73
C LYS A 53 -15.13 23.70 -33.91
N GLU A 54 -14.90 24.20 -35.12
CA GLU A 54 -13.70 24.92 -35.54
C GLU A 54 -13.56 26.26 -34.79
N GLU A 55 -14.65 27.00 -34.64
CA GLU A 55 -14.70 28.24 -33.85
C GLU A 55 -14.46 27.98 -32.36
N LEU A 56 -15.06 26.92 -31.79
CA LEU A 56 -14.83 26.53 -30.39
C LEU A 56 -13.37 26.11 -30.15
N VAL A 57 -12.74 25.41 -31.11
CA VAL A 57 -11.30 25.09 -31.10
C VAL A 57 -10.44 26.36 -31.16
N ALA A 58 -10.83 27.36 -31.95
CA ALA A 58 -10.10 28.63 -32.04
C ALA A 58 -10.16 29.41 -30.71
N ILE A 59 -11.35 29.56 -30.12
CA ILE A 59 -11.55 30.24 -28.83
C ILE A 59 -10.77 29.53 -27.70
N LEU A 60 -10.78 28.20 -27.67
CA LEU A 60 -9.99 27.44 -26.67
C LEU A 60 -8.48 27.63 -26.86
N LYS A 61 -7.97 27.67 -28.10
CA LYS A 61 -6.55 27.95 -28.35
C LYS A 61 -6.14 29.37 -27.95
N GLU A 62 -6.99 30.35 -28.22
CA GLU A 62 -6.80 31.75 -27.81
C GLU A 62 -6.75 31.87 -26.28
N ARG A 63 -7.62 31.14 -25.57
CA ARG A 63 -7.62 31.04 -24.09
C ARG A 63 -6.55 30.08 -23.52
N LEU A 64 -5.63 29.56 -24.34
CA LEU A 64 -4.59 28.57 -23.96
C LEU A 64 -5.12 27.27 -23.31
N MET A 65 -6.36 26.90 -23.64
CA MET A 65 -7.05 25.73 -23.09
C MET A 65 -6.95 24.49 -24.01
N PRO A 66 -7.16 23.27 -23.47
CA PRO A 66 -7.20 22.05 -24.28
C PRO A 66 -8.28 22.08 -25.38
N SER A 67 -7.86 22.18 -26.64
CA SER A 67 -8.75 22.32 -27.81
C SER A 67 -9.09 20.99 -28.50
N THR A 68 -9.15 19.89 -27.76
CA THR A 68 -9.46 18.53 -28.28
C THR A 68 -10.73 17.96 -27.63
N GLY A 69 -11.51 17.22 -28.42
CA GLY A 69 -12.77 16.59 -27.98
C GLY A 69 -13.90 16.62 -29.03
N THR A 70 -15.10 16.25 -28.60
CA THR A 70 -16.36 16.50 -29.33
C THR A 70 -16.83 17.95 -29.10
N LYS A 71 -17.81 18.45 -29.88
CA LYS A 71 -18.29 19.84 -29.76
C LYS A 71 -18.76 20.15 -28.34
N GLU A 72 -19.47 19.22 -27.72
CA GLU A 72 -20.05 19.30 -26.38
C GLU A 72 -18.98 19.40 -25.29
N MET A 73 -17.85 18.69 -25.46
CA MET A 73 -16.71 18.79 -24.56
C MET A 73 -16.03 20.17 -24.63
N LEU A 74 -15.99 20.78 -25.82
CA LEU A 74 -15.42 22.12 -25.99
C LEU A 74 -16.36 23.19 -25.40
N ILE A 75 -17.67 23.03 -25.57
CA ILE A 75 -18.70 23.90 -24.97
C ILE A 75 -18.61 23.87 -23.44
N ARG A 76 -18.66 22.68 -22.81
CA ARG A 76 -18.54 22.56 -21.34
C ARG A 76 -17.26 23.21 -20.84
N ARG A 77 -16.12 22.91 -21.48
CA ARG A 77 -14.81 23.46 -21.09
C ARG A 77 -14.76 25.00 -21.13
N LEU A 78 -15.49 25.64 -22.05
CA LEU A 78 -15.61 27.10 -22.09
C LEU A 78 -16.56 27.63 -21.00
N GLN A 79 -17.66 26.93 -20.73
CA GLN A 79 -18.63 27.28 -19.67
C GLN A 79 -18.02 27.13 -18.27
N ASP A 80 -17.29 26.04 -18.01
CA ASP A 80 -16.61 25.76 -16.75
C ASP A 80 -15.62 26.89 -16.41
N ASN A 81 -14.78 27.27 -17.38
CA ASN A 81 -13.79 28.35 -17.23
C ASN A 81 -14.41 29.74 -17.02
N GLU A 82 -15.66 29.97 -17.42
CA GLU A 82 -16.37 31.23 -17.17
C GLU A 82 -17.11 31.23 -15.83
N ASN A 83 -17.49 30.07 -15.31
CA ASN A 83 -18.04 29.94 -13.96
C ASN A 83 -16.95 30.06 -12.86
N ASP A 84 -15.69 29.74 -13.17
CA ASP A 84 -14.58 29.76 -12.20
C ASP A 84 -14.02 31.18 -11.87
N GLY A 85 -14.51 32.24 -12.53
CA GLY A 85 -14.40 33.64 -12.07
C GLY A 85 -13.01 34.25 -11.84
N SER A 86 -11.92 33.60 -12.28
CA SER A 86 -10.54 34.01 -11.97
C SER A 86 -9.94 34.95 -13.04
N PRO A 87 -9.53 36.18 -12.69
CA PRO A 87 -8.84 37.07 -13.63
C PRO A 87 -7.40 36.60 -13.87
N THR A 88 -7.03 36.44 -15.13
CA THR A 88 -5.70 35.97 -15.54
C THR A 88 -4.63 37.06 -15.40
N THR A 89 -3.53 36.75 -14.73
CA THR A 89 -2.26 37.49 -14.87
C THR A 89 -1.13 36.53 -15.25
N PRO A 90 -0.26 36.87 -16.23
CA PRO A 90 0.75 35.94 -16.72
C PRO A 90 2.02 35.98 -15.84
N LYS A 91 2.27 34.92 -15.07
CA LYS A 91 3.52 34.80 -14.32
C LYS A 91 4.59 34.06 -15.13
N VAL A 92 5.53 34.84 -15.67
CA VAL A 92 6.69 34.36 -16.45
C VAL A 92 7.57 33.43 -15.62
N SER A 93 7.89 32.26 -16.17
CA SER A 93 8.90 31.35 -15.60
C SER A 93 10.31 31.90 -15.84
N SER A 94 11.07 32.12 -14.76
CA SER A 94 12.49 32.47 -14.83
C SER A 94 13.33 31.42 -14.11
N ARG A 95 14.00 30.62 -14.93
CA ARG A 95 14.97 29.59 -14.54
C ARG A 95 16.28 30.25 -14.13
N LYS A 96 16.82 29.97 -12.94
CA LYS A 96 18.24 30.25 -12.66
C LYS A 96 18.88 29.13 -11.84
N VAL A 97 19.93 28.56 -12.43
CA VAL A 97 20.84 27.57 -11.83
C VAL A 97 22.00 28.32 -11.18
N ALA A 98 22.45 27.88 -10.01
CA ALA A 98 23.81 28.11 -9.52
C ALA A 98 24.16 27.04 -8.47
N ASP A 99 25.18 26.23 -8.76
CA ASP A 99 25.95 25.51 -7.74
C ASP A 99 26.64 26.50 -6.79
N HIS A 100 26.97 26.06 -5.57
CA HIS A 100 28.38 25.96 -5.12
C HIS A 100 28.52 25.43 -3.68
N SER A 101 29.41 24.45 -3.54
CA SER A 101 30.24 24.15 -2.35
C SER A 101 31.70 24.18 -2.86
N PRO A 102 32.75 24.37 -2.03
CA PRO A 102 32.88 23.88 -0.64
C PRO A 102 33.52 24.87 0.38
N ALA A 103 33.83 24.35 1.59
CA ALA A 103 34.54 24.99 2.73
C ALA A 103 36.08 25.09 2.51
N PRO A 104 37.01 25.31 3.50
CA PRO A 104 36.89 25.58 4.96
C PRO A 104 37.91 26.61 5.58
N ALA A 105 37.78 26.94 6.89
CA ALA A 105 38.83 27.33 7.88
C ALA A 105 38.13 27.62 9.25
N VAL A 106 38.43 27.01 10.41
CA VAL A 106 39.65 26.98 11.25
C VAL A 106 40.03 28.32 11.91
N THR A 107 39.77 28.45 13.23
CA THR A 107 40.63 29.18 14.20
C THR A 107 40.49 28.56 15.61
N HIS A 108 41.59 28.43 16.36
CA HIS A 108 41.65 27.97 17.76
C HIS A 108 41.80 29.14 18.76
N GLN A 109 41.30 28.97 19.99
CA GLN A 109 41.87 29.42 21.29
C GLN A 109 41.01 28.77 22.43
N SER A 110 41.54 28.02 23.41
CA SER A 110 42.38 28.40 24.58
C SER A 110 41.62 29.21 25.64
N LYS A 111 41.71 29.01 26.97
CA LYS A 111 42.19 27.93 27.89
C LYS A 111 41.81 28.36 29.35
N ALA A 112 42.15 27.56 30.37
CA ALA A 112 41.95 27.76 31.84
C ALA A 112 40.53 27.45 32.34
N ASP A 113 40.28 26.53 33.29
CA ASP A 113 40.90 26.12 34.57
C ASP A 113 40.31 26.87 35.78
N GLU A 114 39.42 26.20 36.54
CA GLU A 114 39.34 26.32 38.01
C GLU A 114 38.75 25.03 38.63
N GLU A 115 39.07 24.76 39.89
CA GLU A 115 39.05 23.43 40.54
C GLU A 115 38.08 23.36 41.74
N ALA A 116 37.75 22.12 42.18
CA ALA A 116 37.19 21.74 43.49
C ALA A 116 35.76 22.25 43.86
N ALA A 117 34.86 21.49 44.48
CA ALA A 117 35.05 20.45 45.48
C ALA A 117 33.82 19.51 45.62
N LEU A 118 34.05 18.33 46.22
CA LEU A 118 33.02 17.43 46.75
C LEU A 118 32.39 18.01 48.05
N PRO A 119 31.22 17.50 48.50
CA PRO A 119 31.33 16.46 49.52
C PRO A 119 30.42 15.25 49.32
N THR A 120 30.96 14.11 49.75
CA THR A 120 30.29 12.83 50.03
C THR A 120 29.11 12.93 51.00
N GLY A 121 28.02 12.21 50.69
CA GLY A 121 26.89 11.97 51.61
C GLY A 121 26.30 10.57 51.43
N ARG A 122 26.83 9.58 52.14
CA ARG A 122 26.55 8.15 51.97
C ARG A 122 25.58 7.65 53.04
N SER A 123 24.44 7.07 52.66
CA SER A 123 23.66 6.17 53.52
C SER A 123 22.95 5.06 52.75
N ARG A 124 23.20 3.81 53.17
CA ARG A 124 22.40 2.63 52.81
C ARG A 124 21.14 2.60 53.67
N SER A 125 20.05 2.03 53.16
CA SER A 125 19.26 1.09 53.97
C SER A 125 18.63 0.02 53.08
N MET A 126 18.62 -1.22 53.55
CA MET A 126 17.90 -2.32 52.93
C MET A 126 16.59 -2.53 53.68
N HIS A 127 15.46 -2.61 52.99
CA HIS A 127 14.32 -3.36 53.50
C HIS A 127 13.69 -4.21 52.40
N THR A 128 13.82 -5.51 52.58
CA THR A 128 13.02 -6.55 51.95
C THR A 128 11.61 -6.57 52.55
N SER A 129 10.57 -6.56 51.72
CA SER A 129 9.25 -7.12 52.06
C SER A 129 8.48 -7.49 50.79
N SER A 130 7.87 -8.66 50.81
CA SER A 130 7.15 -9.25 49.67
C SER A 130 5.64 -9.05 49.77
N VAL A 131 4.96 -9.06 48.62
CA VAL A 131 3.56 -9.47 48.40
C VAL A 131 2.46 -8.71 49.17
N THR A 132 1.63 -7.97 48.44
CA THR A 132 0.21 -8.35 48.28
C THR A 132 -0.45 -7.60 47.11
N SER A 133 -1.29 -8.32 46.38
CA SER A 133 -2.18 -7.78 45.35
C SER A 133 -3.28 -6.94 45.99
N SER A 134 -3.65 -5.79 45.42
CA SER A 134 -4.96 -5.16 45.68
C SER A 134 -5.39 -4.29 44.51
N SER A 135 -6.44 -4.72 43.84
CA SER A 135 -7.18 -3.96 42.83
C SER A 135 -7.73 -2.67 43.43
N SER A 136 -7.64 -1.54 42.73
CA SER A 136 -8.38 -0.33 43.07
C SER A 136 -8.94 0.33 41.82
N SER A 137 -10.18 -0.03 41.52
CA SER A 137 -11.00 0.52 40.45
C SER A 137 -11.49 1.91 40.81
N ASN A 138 -10.74 2.96 40.46
CA ASN A 138 -11.22 4.34 40.56
C ASN A 138 -11.88 4.78 39.24
N ASN A 139 -13.19 4.59 39.16
CA ASN A 139 -14.04 5.21 38.16
C ASN A 139 -14.05 6.74 38.38
N VAL A 140 -13.18 7.47 37.69
CA VAL A 140 -13.38 8.91 37.46
C VAL A 140 -14.15 9.06 36.16
N VAL A 141 -15.42 9.42 36.26
CA VAL A 141 -16.27 9.75 35.12
C VAL A 141 -15.82 11.09 34.54
N THR A 142 -14.85 11.08 33.64
CA THR A 142 -14.59 12.21 32.74
C THR A 142 -15.56 12.16 31.58
N ALA A 143 -16.16 13.31 31.24
CA ALA A 143 -17.16 13.43 30.19
C ALA A 143 -16.71 12.82 28.85
N LYS A 144 -17.67 12.33 28.06
CA LYS A 144 -17.45 11.87 26.68
C LYS A 144 -16.73 12.96 25.88
N LYS A 145 -15.46 12.75 25.58
CA LYS A 145 -14.71 13.48 24.55
C LYS A 145 -15.03 12.78 23.23
N ASP A 146 -15.69 13.44 22.30
CA ASP A 146 -16.01 12.90 20.95
C ASP A 146 -14.77 12.81 20.04
N GLY A 147 -13.63 12.39 20.60
CA GLY A 147 -12.33 12.31 19.95
C GLY A 147 -11.93 10.86 19.68
N ASP A 148 -12.44 10.30 18.58
CA ASP A 148 -11.92 9.18 17.75
C ASP A 148 -11.42 7.86 18.41
N GLY A 149 -11.44 7.74 19.74
CA GLY A 149 -10.90 6.58 20.49
C GLY A 149 -9.38 6.39 20.41
N MET A 150 -8.65 7.25 19.70
CA MET A 150 -7.22 7.11 19.41
C MET A 150 -6.35 7.56 20.59
N ASN A 151 -5.45 6.69 21.04
CA ASN A 151 -4.37 7.08 21.96
C ASN A 151 -3.20 7.66 21.14
N TYR A 152 -3.07 8.98 21.11
CA TYR A 152 -1.98 9.63 20.37
C TYR A 152 -0.60 9.47 21.04
N LYS A 153 -0.55 9.11 22.33
CA LYS A 153 0.72 8.99 23.07
C LYS A 153 1.57 7.78 22.64
N THR A 154 0.95 6.75 22.05
CA THR A 154 1.63 5.56 21.52
C THR A 154 2.09 5.72 20.07
N LYS A 155 1.76 6.83 19.39
CA LYS A 155 2.08 7.03 17.97
C LYS A 155 3.51 7.48 17.78
N ASP A 156 4.21 6.90 16.80
CA ASP A 156 5.53 7.38 16.38
C ASP A 156 5.45 8.85 15.93
N ASN A 157 6.51 9.63 16.14
CA ASN A 157 6.61 11.01 15.66
C ASN A 157 6.24 11.15 14.17
N SER A 158 6.64 10.19 13.32
CA SER A 158 6.26 10.14 11.90
C SER A 158 4.74 10.02 11.72
N LYS A 159 4.06 9.16 12.49
CA LYS A 159 2.60 8.98 12.41
C LYS A 159 1.86 10.20 12.94
N LEU A 160 2.38 10.86 13.99
CA LEU A 160 1.85 12.15 14.47
C LEU A 160 1.96 13.24 13.41
N ALA A 161 3.14 13.40 12.80
CA ALA A 161 3.38 14.40 11.75
C ALA A 161 2.46 14.19 10.55
N ARG A 162 2.28 12.94 10.10
CA ARG A 162 1.34 12.61 9.02
C ARG A 162 -0.10 12.97 9.37
N LEU A 163 -0.58 12.61 10.56
CA LEU A 163 -1.94 12.91 10.98
C LEU A 163 -2.19 14.41 11.12
N LEU A 164 -1.16 15.20 11.47
CA LEU A 164 -1.24 16.66 11.47
C LEU A 164 -1.32 17.22 10.06
N ASP A 165 -0.45 16.78 9.14
CA ASP A 165 -0.40 17.23 7.75
C ASP A 165 -1.71 16.96 7.00
N GLU A 166 -2.25 15.75 7.11
CA GLU A 166 -3.56 15.36 6.55
C GLU A 166 -4.72 16.19 7.10
N ARG A 167 -4.61 16.66 8.36
CA ARG A 167 -5.54 17.57 9.04
C ARG A 167 -5.24 19.05 8.76
N ARG A 168 -4.20 19.36 7.99
CA ARG A 168 -3.68 20.73 7.72
C ARG A 168 -3.34 21.51 9.00
N LEU A 169 -2.89 20.79 10.02
CA LEU A 169 -2.42 21.34 11.29
C LEU A 169 -0.91 21.59 11.24
N GLY A 170 -0.43 22.60 11.95
CA GLY A 170 1.00 22.92 11.98
C GLY A 170 1.85 21.79 12.55
N LEU A 171 3.02 21.55 11.93
CA LEU A 171 4.00 20.54 12.37
C LEU A 171 5.02 21.05 13.40
N ALA A 172 5.19 22.37 13.52
CA ALA A 172 6.15 22.98 14.44
C ALA A 172 5.75 22.74 15.91
N GLY A 173 6.72 22.52 16.80
CA GLY A 173 6.50 22.39 18.24
C GLY A 173 7.02 21.08 18.84
N SER A 174 6.75 20.87 20.13
CA SER A 174 7.09 19.63 20.85
C SER A 174 6.16 18.46 20.48
N ARG A 175 6.57 17.24 20.86
CA ARG A 175 5.73 16.02 20.72
C ARG A 175 4.38 16.17 21.44
N ASP A 176 4.38 16.75 22.64
CA ASP A 176 3.15 16.97 23.40
C ASP A 176 2.26 18.05 22.77
N GLU A 177 2.82 19.08 22.15
CA GLU A 177 2.05 20.06 21.36
C GLU A 177 1.47 19.45 20.07
N MET A 178 2.17 18.52 19.42
CA MET A 178 1.63 17.73 18.31
C MET A 178 0.44 16.88 18.76
N ILE A 179 0.59 16.14 19.87
CA ILE A 179 -0.48 15.34 20.48
C ILE A 179 -1.68 16.20 20.88
N HIS A 180 -1.46 17.31 21.58
CA HIS A 180 -2.51 18.23 22.02
C HIS A 180 -3.34 18.75 20.84
N ARG A 181 -2.69 19.16 19.74
CA ARG A 181 -3.39 19.60 18.52
C ARG A 181 -4.29 18.50 17.96
N LEU A 182 -3.79 17.27 17.83
CA LEU A 182 -4.59 16.13 17.36
C LEU A 182 -5.76 15.80 18.29
N GLU A 183 -5.56 15.91 19.60
CA GLU A 183 -6.58 15.70 20.64
C GLU A 183 -7.65 16.80 20.71
N THR A 184 -7.34 18.02 20.25
CA THR A 184 -8.29 19.15 20.16
C THR A 184 -8.96 19.28 18.79
N SER A 185 -8.34 18.75 17.74
CA SER A 185 -8.91 18.76 16.39
C SER A 185 -10.02 17.72 16.24
N CYS A 186 -11.19 18.13 15.74
CA CYS A 186 -12.13 17.18 15.16
C CYS A 186 -11.64 16.76 13.77
N TYR A 187 -11.81 15.49 13.41
CA TYR A 187 -11.43 14.99 12.08
C TYR A 187 -12.53 14.12 11.49
N ASN A 188 -12.84 14.34 10.21
CA ASN A 188 -13.96 13.67 9.55
C ASN A 188 -13.61 13.30 8.11
N TYR A 189 -13.22 12.05 7.91
CA TYR A 189 -12.98 11.48 6.58
C TYR A 189 -14.16 11.62 5.60
N ASN A 190 -15.41 11.81 6.08
CA ASN A 190 -16.56 12.02 5.21
C ASN A 190 -16.51 13.36 4.44
N ALA A 191 -15.66 14.31 4.84
CA ALA A 191 -15.48 15.58 4.13
C ALA A 191 -14.77 15.44 2.77
N TYR A 192 -13.95 14.40 2.59
CA TYR A 192 -13.12 14.20 1.40
C TYR A 192 -13.85 13.46 0.28
N SER A 193 -13.45 13.68 -0.97
CA SER A 193 -13.87 12.93 -2.16
C SER A 193 -13.33 11.48 -2.16
N SER A 194 -13.86 10.64 -3.06
CA SER A 194 -13.39 9.25 -3.21
C SER A 194 -11.95 9.19 -3.73
N GLU A 195 -11.58 10.19 -4.51
CA GLU A 195 -10.28 10.39 -5.17
C GLU A 195 -9.24 10.85 -4.15
N GLU A 196 -9.54 11.85 -3.32
CA GLU A 196 -8.67 12.30 -2.23
C GLU A 196 -8.41 11.17 -1.21
N LEU A 197 -9.45 10.41 -0.83
CA LEU A 197 -9.27 9.26 0.07
C LEU A 197 -8.38 8.17 -0.56
N SER A 198 -8.43 7.99 -1.88
CA SER A 198 -7.51 7.11 -2.60
C SER A 198 -6.09 7.64 -2.66
N GLN A 199 -5.90 8.96 -2.78
CA GLN A 199 -4.59 9.59 -2.68
C GLN A 199 -4.00 9.36 -1.26
N MET A 200 -4.76 9.66 -0.20
CA MET A 200 -4.35 9.41 1.18
C MET A 200 -3.97 7.95 1.44
N LEU A 201 -4.77 6.99 0.95
CA LEU A 201 -4.44 5.55 1.05
C LEU A 201 -3.12 5.22 0.34
N SER A 202 -2.80 5.90 -0.77
CA SER A 202 -1.56 5.71 -1.52
C SER A 202 -0.32 6.23 -0.80
N GLU A 203 -0.44 7.18 0.12
CA GLU A 203 0.68 8.01 0.60
C GLU A 203 1.40 7.62 1.91
N ARG A 204 0.96 6.78 2.87
CA ARG A 204 -0.11 5.77 2.92
C ARG A 204 0.50 4.39 2.62
N HIS A 205 1.02 4.20 1.41
CA HIS A 205 1.57 2.94 0.92
C HIS A 205 0.64 1.72 1.15
N LEU A 206 -0.68 1.93 1.23
CA LEU A 206 -1.64 0.85 1.35
C LEU A 206 -1.92 0.28 -0.04
N VAL A 207 -1.83 -1.05 -0.15
CA VAL A 207 -2.09 -1.76 -1.41
C VAL A 207 -3.52 -1.49 -1.89
N ASN A 208 -3.72 -1.47 -3.21
CA ASN A 208 -5.03 -1.22 -3.83
C ASN A 208 -5.70 0.08 -3.31
N ALA A 209 -4.96 1.19 -3.25
CA ALA A 209 -5.47 2.48 -2.75
C ALA A 209 -6.71 3.01 -3.52
N SER A 210 -6.88 2.63 -4.78
CA SER A 210 -8.05 2.96 -5.60
C SER A 210 -9.30 2.11 -5.31
N LEU A 211 -9.14 0.99 -4.61
CA LEU A 211 -10.20 -0.01 -4.44
C LEU A 211 -11.29 0.47 -3.46
N GLY A 212 -12.53 0.17 -3.83
CA GLY A 212 -13.70 0.42 -2.99
C GLY A 212 -14.49 1.66 -3.38
N ASP A 213 -15.66 1.76 -2.77
CA ASP A 213 -16.40 3.00 -2.68
C ASP A 213 -15.79 3.92 -1.60
N LYS A 214 -16.41 5.09 -1.39
CA LYS A 214 -15.98 6.02 -0.35
C LYS A 214 -16.02 5.39 1.05
N ALA A 215 -17.03 4.56 1.36
CA ALA A 215 -17.17 3.94 2.67
C ALA A 215 -15.99 3.00 2.99
N LEU A 216 -15.64 2.10 2.08
CA LEU A 216 -14.50 1.19 2.26
C LEU A 216 -13.20 1.98 2.49
N LYS A 217 -12.95 3.03 1.71
CA LYS A 217 -11.73 3.84 1.83
C LYS A 217 -11.62 4.52 3.20
N ILE A 218 -12.73 5.02 3.73
CA ILE A 218 -12.81 5.60 5.08
C ILE A 218 -12.50 4.55 6.15
N GLU A 219 -13.07 3.34 6.07
CA GLU A 219 -12.78 2.28 7.04
C GLU A 219 -11.31 1.85 7.02
N ARG A 220 -10.71 1.75 5.83
CA ARG A 220 -9.30 1.40 5.66
C ARG A 220 -8.34 2.47 6.21
N LEU A 221 -8.67 3.75 6.06
CA LEU A 221 -7.90 4.85 6.66
C LEU A 221 -8.01 4.85 8.19
N LYS A 222 -9.22 4.68 8.75
CA LYS A 222 -9.43 4.51 10.20
C LYS A 222 -8.67 3.31 10.77
N LEU A 223 -8.67 2.19 10.06
CA LEU A 223 -7.91 1.00 10.45
C LEU A 223 -6.40 1.25 10.41
N ASN A 224 -5.91 2.04 9.46
CA ASN A 224 -4.51 2.46 9.43
C ASN A 224 -4.15 3.44 10.56
N ASP A 225 -5.09 4.24 11.07
CA ASP A 225 -4.83 5.15 12.20
C ASP A 225 -4.68 4.43 13.54
N GLN A 226 -5.23 3.22 13.66
CA GLN A 226 -4.97 2.33 14.80
C GLN A 226 -3.50 1.91 14.86
N SER A 227 -2.77 1.89 13.72
CA SER A 227 -1.32 1.63 13.68
C SER A 227 -0.58 2.69 14.46
N ASP A 228 0.34 2.29 15.33
CA ASP A 228 1.19 3.22 16.07
C ASP A 228 2.30 3.80 15.18
N CYS A 229 2.82 3.00 14.26
CA CYS A 229 3.83 3.41 13.29
C CYS A 229 3.27 3.97 11.98
N ASP A 230 4.12 4.71 11.29
CA ASP A 230 3.88 5.24 9.96
C ASP A 230 4.27 4.21 8.87
N ARG A 231 3.29 3.69 8.12
CA ARG A 231 3.55 2.74 7.01
C ARG A 231 4.16 3.36 5.75
N GLY A 232 4.05 4.68 5.58
CA GLY A 232 4.73 5.40 4.51
C GLY A 232 6.23 5.54 4.78
N ASN A 233 6.63 5.62 6.06
CA ASN A 233 8.02 5.74 6.49
C ASN A 233 8.76 4.39 6.43
N SER A 234 9.24 4.06 5.24
CA SER A 234 9.97 2.80 4.99
C SER A 234 11.22 2.63 5.86
N ARG A 235 11.87 3.72 6.28
CA ARG A 235 13.06 3.65 7.17
C ARG A 235 12.70 3.14 8.56
N GLU A 236 11.68 3.72 9.20
CA GLU A 236 11.21 3.27 10.51
C GLU A 236 10.70 1.83 10.47
N ILE A 237 9.92 1.47 9.44
CA ILE A 237 9.46 0.09 9.23
C ILE A 237 10.64 -0.89 9.11
N ILE A 238 11.72 -0.54 8.38
CA ILE A 238 12.92 -1.38 8.30
C ILE A 238 13.61 -1.52 9.66
N MET A 239 13.67 -0.45 10.47
CA MET A 239 14.24 -0.53 11.83
C MET A 239 13.42 -1.43 12.75
N TYR A 240 12.08 -1.33 12.72
CA TYR A 240 11.19 -2.23 13.44
C TYR A 240 11.37 -3.70 13.03
N CYS A 241 11.43 -3.98 11.72
CA CYS A 241 11.72 -5.31 11.19
C CYS A 241 13.05 -5.86 11.72
N ASN A 242 14.13 -5.08 11.59
CA ASN A 242 15.48 -5.49 11.99
C ASN A 242 15.56 -5.78 13.50
N LEU A 243 14.94 -4.94 14.33
CA LEU A 243 14.89 -5.18 15.77
C LEU A 243 14.08 -6.43 16.12
N ASN A 244 12.91 -6.65 15.50
CA ASN A 244 12.13 -7.87 15.72
C ASN A 244 12.94 -9.14 15.34
N PHE A 245 13.63 -9.13 14.20
CA PHE A 245 14.50 -10.25 13.81
C PHE A 245 15.67 -10.46 14.76
N LYS A 246 16.28 -9.39 15.28
CA LYS A 246 17.35 -9.49 16.29
C LYS A 246 16.84 -10.02 17.62
N GLU A 247 15.65 -9.59 18.06
CA GLU A 247 14.97 -10.08 19.27
C GLU A 247 14.69 -11.58 19.17
N GLU A 248 14.08 -12.03 18.07
CA GLU A 248 13.86 -13.46 17.78
C GLU A 248 15.19 -14.25 17.73
N THR A 249 16.22 -13.71 17.07
CA THR A 249 17.55 -14.35 17.02
C THR A 249 18.22 -14.44 18.39
N ILE A 250 17.99 -13.48 19.28
CA ILE A 250 18.51 -13.48 20.66
C ILE A 250 17.83 -14.58 21.46
N GLU A 251 16.50 -14.68 21.43
CA GLU A 251 15.73 -15.76 22.09
C GLU A 251 16.18 -17.15 21.59
N GLU A 252 16.33 -17.32 20.27
CA GLU A 252 16.76 -18.58 19.65
C GLU A 252 18.18 -19.00 20.06
N LEU A 253 19.09 -18.03 20.22
CA LEU A 253 20.47 -18.27 20.66
C LEU A 253 20.56 -18.56 22.17
N GLU A 254 19.73 -17.92 22.99
CA GLU A 254 19.63 -18.19 24.42
C GLU A 254 19.12 -19.60 24.68
N GLU A 255 17.99 -19.98 24.09
CA GLU A 255 17.42 -21.33 24.21
C GLU A 255 18.40 -22.41 23.75
N ALA A 256 19.11 -22.18 22.64
CA ALA A 256 20.14 -23.11 22.14
C ALA A 256 21.36 -23.22 23.07
N LEU A 257 21.74 -22.15 23.78
CA LEU A 257 22.84 -22.17 24.75
C LEU A 257 22.43 -22.86 26.05
N ASP A 258 21.25 -22.54 26.58
CA ASP A 258 20.69 -23.16 27.79
C ASP A 258 20.55 -24.69 27.62
N PHE A 259 20.07 -25.13 26.45
CA PHE A 259 20.02 -26.55 26.10
C PHE A 259 21.42 -27.20 26.11
N MET A 260 22.42 -26.55 25.52
CA MET A 260 23.81 -27.04 25.49
C MET A 260 24.46 -27.06 26.89
N GLU A 261 24.05 -26.19 27.81
CA GLU A 261 24.51 -26.17 29.21
C GLU A 261 23.80 -27.21 30.08
N SER A 262 22.52 -27.46 29.83
CA SER A 262 21.75 -28.51 30.54
C SER A 262 22.26 -29.93 30.27
N GLY A 263 23.04 -30.13 29.20
CA GLY A 263 23.50 -31.45 28.76
C GLY A 263 22.41 -32.35 28.18
N SER A 264 21.22 -31.79 27.90
CA SER A 264 20.08 -32.53 27.34
C SER A 264 20.37 -33.13 25.95
N THR A 265 19.66 -34.22 25.64
CA THR A 265 19.61 -34.86 24.32
C THR A 265 18.17 -34.94 23.79
N PHE A 266 17.21 -34.35 24.49
CA PHE A 266 15.78 -34.35 24.12
C PHE A 266 15.48 -33.16 23.20
N TYR A 267 15.85 -33.27 21.93
CA TYR A 267 15.72 -32.19 20.96
C TYR A 267 14.27 -31.75 20.69
N ASP A 268 13.27 -32.58 21.01
CA ASP A 268 11.84 -32.24 20.87
C ASP A 268 11.37 -31.14 21.83
N THR A 269 12.15 -30.81 22.88
CA THR A 269 11.84 -29.68 23.78
C THR A 269 12.30 -28.33 23.26
N LEU A 270 13.10 -28.30 22.19
CA LEU A 270 13.59 -27.07 21.56
C LEU A 270 12.57 -26.52 20.58
N SER A 271 12.45 -25.20 20.53
CA SER A 271 11.74 -24.54 19.43
C SER A 271 12.39 -24.90 18.08
N THR A 272 11.55 -25.04 17.06
CA THR A 272 11.98 -25.37 15.68
C THR A 272 13.06 -24.42 15.14
N ARG A 273 13.11 -23.20 15.68
CA ARG A 273 14.03 -22.15 15.29
C ARG A 273 15.37 -22.18 16.03
N SER A 274 15.44 -22.81 17.21
CA SER A 274 16.68 -22.98 17.99
C SER A 274 17.50 -24.21 17.56
N LEU A 275 16.82 -25.24 17.03
CA LEU A 275 17.45 -26.45 16.48
C LEU A 275 18.63 -26.22 15.50
N PRO A 276 18.60 -25.25 14.56
CA PRO A 276 19.72 -24.96 13.66
C PRO A 276 20.98 -24.49 14.37
N TYR A 277 20.86 -23.77 15.50
CA TYR A 277 22.01 -23.31 16.27
C TYR A 277 22.63 -24.46 17.08
N VAL A 278 21.79 -25.30 17.71
CA VAL A 278 22.25 -26.54 18.38
C VAL A 278 22.94 -27.49 17.38
N ALA A 279 22.35 -27.67 16.18
CA ALA A 279 23.00 -28.42 15.10
C ALA A 279 24.35 -27.82 14.69
N THR A 280 24.45 -26.50 14.57
CA THR A 280 25.70 -25.81 14.26
C THR A 280 26.77 -26.04 15.35
N ILE A 281 26.39 -25.94 16.63
CA ILE A 281 27.28 -26.18 17.77
C ILE A 281 27.80 -27.63 17.79
N LEU A 282 26.93 -28.59 17.50
CA LEU A 282 27.23 -30.02 17.44
C LEU A 282 27.82 -30.48 16.09
N GLY A 283 28.14 -29.57 15.16
CA GLY A 283 28.74 -29.89 13.86
C GLY A 283 27.85 -30.68 12.90
N VAL A 284 26.52 -30.68 13.14
CA VAL A 284 25.52 -31.39 12.33
C VAL A 284 24.98 -30.47 11.25
N SER A 285 24.80 -30.98 10.04
CA SER A 285 24.18 -30.22 8.94
C SER A 285 22.75 -29.78 9.30
N ASN A 286 22.53 -28.47 9.26
CA ASN A 286 21.24 -27.84 9.51
C ASN A 286 20.33 -27.81 8.26
N ALA A 287 20.81 -28.28 7.10
CA ALA A 287 20.06 -28.21 5.84
C ALA A 287 18.90 -29.22 5.73
N GLY A 288 17.68 -28.73 5.55
CA GLY A 288 16.49 -29.55 5.25
C GLY A 288 15.70 -30.07 6.47
N GLN A 289 14.48 -30.53 6.22
CA GLN A 289 13.34 -30.64 7.16
C GLN A 289 13.44 -31.67 8.30
N ASN A 290 14.59 -32.31 8.56
CA ASN A 290 14.73 -33.37 9.58
C ASN A 290 15.92 -33.12 10.53
N VAL A 291 16.00 -31.91 11.11
CA VAL A 291 17.12 -31.52 12.00
C VAL A 291 17.17 -32.41 13.26
N VAL A 292 16.04 -32.60 13.95
CA VAL A 292 15.90 -33.47 15.14
C VAL A 292 16.47 -34.86 14.87
N ARG A 293 15.97 -35.57 13.86
CA ARG A 293 16.40 -36.93 13.53
C ARG A 293 17.89 -37.02 13.17
N ARG A 294 18.49 -35.95 12.62
CA ARG A 294 19.94 -35.88 12.38
C ARG A 294 20.73 -35.69 13.68
N LEU A 295 20.25 -34.86 14.60
CA LEU A 295 20.83 -34.65 15.93
C LEU A 295 20.79 -35.94 16.77
N GLU A 296 19.63 -36.60 16.84
CA GLU A 296 19.49 -37.91 17.50
C GLU A 296 20.44 -38.96 16.90
N ASN A 297 20.53 -39.03 15.57
CA ASN A 297 21.44 -39.96 14.89
C ASN A 297 22.91 -39.60 15.13
N ASN A 298 23.25 -38.33 15.35
CA ASN A 298 24.61 -37.92 15.68
C ASN A 298 25.02 -38.46 17.06
N ASP A 299 24.11 -38.36 18.02
CA ASP A 299 24.30 -38.87 19.38
C ASP A 299 24.36 -40.39 19.42
N ARG A 300 23.39 -41.09 18.79
CA ARG A 300 23.35 -42.57 18.74
C ARG A 300 24.57 -43.20 18.07
N ASN A 301 25.14 -42.55 17.05
CA ASN A 301 26.31 -43.06 16.34
C ASN A 301 27.66 -42.59 16.92
N SER A 302 27.66 -41.92 18.09
CA SER A 302 28.85 -41.32 18.70
C SER A 302 29.66 -40.40 17.75
N LYS A 303 28.97 -39.74 16.81
CA LYS A 303 29.57 -38.83 15.81
C LYS A 303 29.71 -37.39 16.35
N ARG A 304 29.52 -37.19 17.66
CA ARG A 304 29.71 -35.89 18.31
C ARG A 304 31.14 -35.35 18.06
N PRO A 305 31.29 -34.05 17.83
CA PRO A 305 32.61 -33.42 17.83
C PRO A 305 33.31 -33.59 19.19
N PRO A 306 34.65 -33.52 19.23
CA PRO A 306 35.39 -33.50 20.49
C PRO A 306 34.88 -32.41 21.45
N LEU A 307 34.88 -32.66 22.76
CA LEU A 307 34.42 -31.70 23.77
C LEU A 307 35.12 -30.34 23.67
N SER A 308 36.39 -30.31 23.25
CA SER A 308 37.14 -29.08 22.96
C SER A 308 36.53 -28.25 21.83
N GLN A 309 36.07 -28.92 20.76
CA GLN A 309 35.38 -28.29 19.64
C GLN A 309 33.99 -27.80 20.05
N ILE A 310 33.22 -28.61 20.79
CA ILE A 310 31.89 -28.20 21.30
C ILE A 310 32.03 -26.96 22.20
N ARG A 311 32.97 -26.95 23.15
CA ARG A 311 33.25 -25.79 24.02
C ARG A 311 33.65 -24.55 23.22
N LYS A 312 34.44 -24.70 22.15
CA LYS A 312 34.79 -23.60 21.24
C LYS A 312 33.56 -23.05 20.53
N SER A 313 32.71 -23.91 19.96
CA SER A 313 31.46 -23.50 19.31
C SER A 313 30.51 -22.79 20.27
N VAL A 314 30.31 -23.31 21.49
CA VAL A 314 29.50 -22.68 22.54
C VAL A 314 30.03 -21.29 22.90
N HIS A 315 31.36 -21.14 23.06
CA HIS A 315 31.98 -19.85 23.35
C HIS A 315 31.79 -18.84 22.19
N GLU A 316 31.91 -19.30 20.95
CA GLU A 316 31.66 -18.46 19.76
C GLU A 316 30.19 -18.03 19.65
N THR A 317 29.25 -18.94 19.91
CA THR A 317 27.81 -18.64 20.00
C THR A 317 27.52 -17.61 21.09
N LYS A 318 28.09 -17.76 22.30
CA LYS A 318 27.99 -16.75 23.37
C LYS A 318 28.53 -15.40 22.94
N LYS A 319 29.70 -15.36 22.28
CA LYS A 319 30.29 -14.12 21.76
C LYS A 319 29.42 -13.46 20.67
N ARG A 320 28.71 -14.25 19.87
CA ARG A 320 27.72 -13.76 18.89
C ARG A 320 26.47 -13.19 19.59
N LEU A 321 25.93 -13.89 20.58
CA LEU A 321 24.79 -13.44 21.37
C LEU A 321 25.08 -12.08 22.04
N GLU A 322 26.22 -11.95 22.72
CA GLU A 322 26.66 -10.71 23.36
C GLU A 322 26.83 -9.54 22.37
N ARG A 323 27.26 -9.82 21.14
CA ARG A 323 27.32 -8.81 20.08
C ARG A 323 25.91 -8.37 19.66
N LEU A 324 25.02 -9.33 19.40
CA LEU A 324 23.64 -9.06 18.98
C LEU A 324 22.87 -8.28 20.03
N LYS A 325 23.01 -8.61 21.32
CA LYS A 325 22.42 -7.84 22.43
C LYS A 325 22.88 -6.38 22.42
N LYS A 326 24.18 -6.12 22.24
CA LYS A 326 24.74 -4.76 22.17
C LYS A 326 24.24 -4.00 20.95
N GLU A 327 24.19 -4.64 19.78
CA GLU A 327 23.63 -4.05 18.56
C GLU A 327 22.13 -3.74 18.71
N TYR A 328 21.33 -4.67 19.25
CA TYR A 328 19.91 -4.49 19.52
C TYR A 328 19.66 -3.32 20.47
N THR A 329 20.39 -3.23 21.60
CA THR A 329 20.23 -2.11 22.54
C THR A 329 20.59 -0.76 21.91
N LYS A 330 21.60 -0.72 21.04
CA LYS A 330 22.00 0.51 20.33
C LYS A 330 20.96 0.93 19.30
N GLU A 331 20.53 0.02 18.44
CA GLU A 331 19.56 0.29 17.37
C GLU A 331 18.16 0.58 17.94
N LYS A 332 17.80 -0.04 19.07
CA LYS A 332 16.57 0.28 19.81
C LYS A 332 16.61 1.71 20.34
N ALA A 333 17.71 2.13 20.98
CA ALA A 333 17.85 3.51 21.44
C ALA A 333 17.84 4.53 20.28
N GLU A 334 18.41 4.18 19.11
CA GLU A 334 18.30 5.00 17.90
C GLU A 334 16.85 5.12 17.41
N LEU A 335 16.09 4.01 17.40
CA LEU A 335 14.68 4.03 17.02
C LEU A 335 13.84 4.85 18.01
N GLU A 336 14.01 4.64 19.33
CA GLU A 336 13.29 5.36 20.39
C GLU A 336 13.53 6.88 20.32
N ALA A 337 14.74 7.32 19.95
CA ALA A 337 15.06 8.72 19.71
C ALA A 337 14.36 9.30 18.47
N ILE A 338 14.15 8.51 17.41
CA ILE A 338 13.45 8.93 16.18
C ILE A 338 11.93 9.01 16.44
N VAL A 339 11.34 7.95 16.97
CA VAL A 339 9.88 7.84 17.18
C VAL A 339 9.38 8.68 18.36
N GLY A 340 10.27 9.05 19.30
CA GLY A 340 9.98 9.98 20.39
C GLY A 340 9.34 9.36 21.63
N HIS A 341 9.37 8.03 21.77
CA HIS A 341 8.91 7.31 22.95
C HIS A 341 9.57 5.93 23.04
N PRO A 342 9.51 5.25 24.21
CA PRO A 342 9.92 3.86 24.34
C PRO A 342 9.08 2.94 23.45
N VAL A 343 9.71 1.91 22.87
CA VAL A 343 9.04 0.95 21.98
C VAL A 343 9.30 -0.51 22.35
N GLU A 344 8.33 -1.35 22.01
CA GLU A 344 8.45 -2.81 22.04
C GLU A 344 8.30 -3.32 20.60
N PRO A 345 9.42 -3.50 19.85
CA PRO A 345 9.39 -3.78 18.41
C PRO A 345 8.49 -4.97 18.05
N ARG A 346 8.52 -6.02 18.86
CA ARG A 346 7.69 -7.22 18.68
C ARG A 346 6.18 -6.97 18.86
N LYS A 347 5.77 -6.06 19.75
CA LYS A 347 4.35 -5.67 19.89
C LYS A 347 3.90 -4.84 18.69
N VAL A 348 4.71 -3.86 18.28
CA VAL A 348 4.42 -3.02 17.10
C VAL A 348 4.34 -3.88 15.84
N PHE A 349 5.28 -4.81 15.63
CA PHE A 349 5.28 -5.69 14.46
C PHE A 349 4.05 -6.61 14.40
N LYS A 350 3.63 -7.18 15.55
CA LYS A 350 2.36 -7.94 15.65
C LYS A 350 1.14 -7.09 15.31
N GLN A 351 1.06 -5.85 15.82
CA GLN A 351 -0.01 -4.91 15.50
C GLN A 351 -0.04 -4.59 14.00
N ILE A 352 1.12 -4.36 13.37
CA ILE A 352 1.23 -4.12 11.92
C ILE A 352 0.65 -5.31 11.13
N ASP A 353 1.03 -6.55 11.46
CA ASP A 353 0.55 -7.73 10.75
C ASP A 353 -0.96 -7.96 10.95
N GLU A 354 -1.47 -7.83 12.18
CA GLU A 354 -2.91 -7.90 12.47
C GLU A 354 -3.74 -6.86 11.69
N LEU A 355 -3.32 -5.59 11.70
CA LEU A 355 -3.99 -4.54 10.93
C LEU A 355 -3.86 -4.82 9.42
N GLY A 356 -2.74 -5.38 8.96
CA GLY A 356 -2.56 -5.84 7.59
C GLY A 356 -3.44 -7.04 7.20
N LYS A 357 -3.84 -7.89 8.15
CA LYS A 357 -4.83 -8.97 7.94
C LYS A 357 -6.25 -8.42 7.91
N ARG A 358 -6.58 -7.47 8.79
CA ARG A 358 -7.88 -6.78 8.83
C ARG A 358 -8.12 -5.94 7.56
N ASP A 359 -7.12 -5.20 7.08
CA ASP A 359 -7.22 -4.40 5.84
C ASP A 359 -7.45 -5.31 4.62
N ARG A 360 -6.75 -6.44 4.55
CA ARG A 360 -7.00 -7.47 3.51
C ARG A 360 -8.41 -8.06 3.62
N LEU A 361 -8.91 -8.35 4.82
CA LEU A 361 -10.30 -8.82 5.00
C LEU A 361 -11.34 -7.80 4.51
N LEU A 362 -11.15 -6.50 4.77
CA LEU A 362 -12.04 -5.45 4.26
C LEU A 362 -12.05 -5.46 2.72
N GLN A 363 -10.86 -5.47 2.10
CA GLN A 363 -10.72 -5.56 0.63
C GLN A 363 -11.33 -6.85 0.04
N ASP A 364 -11.05 -8.02 0.64
CA ASP A 364 -11.58 -9.33 0.23
C ASP A 364 -13.12 -9.36 0.31
N SER A 365 -13.71 -8.65 1.28
CA SER A 365 -15.16 -8.62 1.53
C SER A 365 -15.92 -7.63 0.67
N TYR A 366 -15.24 -6.67 0.03
CA TYR A 366 -15.87 -5.65 -0.80
C TYR A 366 -16.41 -6.27 -2.09
N GLN A 367 -17.73 -6.25 -2.23
CA GLN A 367 -18.39 -6.46 -3.52
C GLN A 367 -18.80 -5.09 -4.07
N PRO A 368 -18.40 -4.72 -5.30
CA PRO A 368 -18.95 -3.56 -5.97
C PRO A 368 -20.48 -3.68 -6.01
N ALA A 369 -21.19 -2.61 -5.63
CA ALA A 369 -22.63 -2.55 -5.80
C ALA A 369 -22.96 -2.77 -7.28
N ARG A 370 -23.57 -3.90 -7.62
CA ARG A 370 -23.99 -4.20 -8.99
C ARG A 370 -24.94 -3.10 -9.44
N LYS A 371 -24.63 -2.42 -10.55
CA LYS A 371 -25.57 -1.48 -11.17
C LYS A 371 -26.87 -2.23 -11.46
N SER A 372 -28.02 -1.64 -11.15
CA SER A 372 -29.32 -2.22 -11.47
C SER A 372 -29.42 -2.48 -12.98
N GLN A 373 -29.79 -3.70 -13.34
CA GLN A 373 -29.69 -4.24 -14.69
C GLN A 373 -30.45 -3.42 -15.76
N PRO A 374 -29.92 -3.31 -16.98
CA PRO A 374 -30.74 -3.44 -18.18
C PRO A 374 -31.16 -4.92 -18.29
N SER A 375 -32.46 -5.23 -18.24
CA SER A 375 -32.98 -6.60 -18.18
C SER A 375 -32.91 -7.39 -19.49
N CYS A 376 -31.91 -7.14 -20.33
CA CYS A 376 -31.83 -7.71 -21.67
C CYS A 376 -30.42 -8.23 -21.94
N VAL A 377 -30.34 -9.56 -22.15
CA VAL A 377 -29.18 -10.23 -22.77
C VAL A 377 -29.17 -9.84 -24.26
N VAL A 378 -28.75 -8.60 -24.52
CA VAL A 378 -28.44 -8.14 -25.88
C VAL A 378 -27.10 -8.73 -26.29
N ASN A 379 -26.98 -9.18 -27.54
CA ASN A 379 -25.70 -9.56 -28.14
C ASN A 379 -24.70 -8.41 -28.01
N TYR A 380 -23.85 -8.45 -26.98
CA TYR A 380 -22.98 -7.35 -26.60
C TYR A 380 -21.76 -7.29 -27.52
N ASP A 381 -21.79 -6.41 -28.52
CA ASP A 381 -20.61 -6.14 -29.34
C ASP A 381 -19.60 -5.27 -28.59
N TRP A 382 -18.76 -5.92 -27.79
CA TRP A 382 -17.65 -5.31 -27.07
C TRP A 382 -16.69 -4.51 -27.97
N LYS A 383 -16.70 -4.70 -29.30
CA LYS A 383 -15.90 -3.90 -30.23
C LYS A 383 -16.44 -2.49 -30.44
N SER A 384 -17.73 -2.28 -30.21
CA SER A 384 -18.38 -0.96 -30.27
C SER A 384 -18.15 -0.12 -29.00
N SER A 385 -17.69 -0.74 -27.91
CA SER A 385 -17.40 -0.07 -26.64
C SER A 385 -16.32 1.00 -26.78
N HIS A 386 -16.47 2.10 -26.04
CA HIS A 386 -15.43 3.11 -25.88
C HIS A 386 -14.11 2.55 -25.28
N TRP A 387 -14.19 1.47 -24.49
CA TRP A 387 -13.05 0.73 -23.96
C TRP A 387 -12.35 -0.14 -25.03
N ALA A 388 -12.97 -0.41 -26.18
CA ALA A 388 -12.38 -1.25 -27.24
C ALA A 388 -11.08 -0.67 -27.83
N THR A 389 -10.83 0.63 -27.65
CA THR A 389 -9.58 1.28 -28.04
C THR A 389 -8.39 0.95 -27.14
N ARG A 390 -8.63 0.52 -25.89
CA ARG A 390 -7.57 0.21 -24.91
C ARG A 390 -6.88 -1.12 -25.17
N SER A 391 -5.63 -1.24 -24.76
CA SER A 391 -4.92 -2.53 -24.73
C SER A 391 -5.51 -3.46 -23.66
N SER A 392 -5.36 -4.77 -23.84
CA SER A 392 -5.79 -5.76 -22.84
C SER A 392 -5.11 -5.53 -21.49
N GLN A 393 -3.86 -5.05 -21.48
CA GLN A 393 -3.10 -4.75 -20.27
C GLN A 393 -3.67 -3.55 -19.52
N GLU A 394 -3.96 -2.44 -20.20
CA GLU A 394 -4.63 -1.28 -19.59
C GLU A 394 -5.99 -1.69 -19.00
N LEU A 395 -6.76 -2.50 -19.74
CA LEU A 395 -8.05 -3.00 -19.27
C LEU A 395 -7.89 -3.86 -18.01
N HIS A 396 -6.92 -4.78 -17.98
CA HIS A 396 -6.61 -5.57 -16.77
C HIS A 396 -6.24 -4.70 -15.58
N ASP A 397 -5.47 -3.64 -15.79
CA ASP A 397 -5.05 -2.74 -14.72
C ASP A 397 -6.20 -1.85 -14.22
N ILE A 398 -7.10 -1.40 -15.10
CA ILE A 398 -8.33 -0.67 -14.72
C ILE A 398 -9.27 -1.60 -13.94
N CYS A 399 -9.51 -2.81 -14.46
CA CYS A 399 -10.29 -3.86 -13.84
C CYS A 399 -9.80 -4.21 -12.43
N ARG A 400 -8.50 -4.44 -12.27
CA ARG A 400 -7.86 -4.73 -10.99
C ARG A 400 -8.02 -3.56 -10.00
N ARG A 401 -7.86 -2.31 -10.46
CA ARG A 401 -8.07 -1.10 -9.64
C ARG A 401 -9.50 -0.96 -9.15
N GLN A 402 -10.49 -1.46 -9.90
CA GLN A 402 -11.91 -1.48 -9.55
C GLN A 402 -12.34 -2.76 -8.79
N GLY A 403 -11.40 -3.67 -8.46
CA GLY A 403 -11.65 -4.82 -7.60
C GLY A 403 -11.95 -6.14 -8.30
N TRP A 404 -11.72 -6.23 -9.61
CA TRP A 404 -11.93 -7.46 -10.36
C TRP A 404 -10.60 -8.11 -10.75
N PHE A 405 -10.38 -9.31 -10.22
CA PHE A 405 -9.09 -10.03 -10.24
C PHE A 405 -9.01 -11.11 -11.33
N GLY A 406 -9.92 -11.06 -12.31
CA GLY A 406 -9.94 -11.94 -13.48
C GLY A 406 -8.85 -11.57 -14.50
N GLY A 407 -7.87 -12.45 -14.69
CA GLY A 407 -6.94 -12.37 -15.83
C GLY A 407 -7.62 -12.88 -17.09
N GLU A 408 -8.12 -11.98 -17.93
CA GLU A 408 -9.23 -12.30 -18.84
C GLU A 408 -9.09 -11.82 -20.29
N THR A 409 -10.04 -12.24 -21.13
CA THR A 409 -10.15 -11.78 -22.51
C THR A 409 -10.57 -10.31 -22.54
N LYS A 410 -10.08 -9.56 -23.54
CA LYS A 410 -10.42 -8.15 -23.72
C LYS A 410 -11.93 -7.89 -23.73
N ALA A 411 -12.70 -8.80 -24.36
CA ALA A 411 -14.15 -8.75 -24.39
C ALA A 411 -14.79 -8.80 -22.99
N ALA A 412 -14.33 -9.74 -22.14
CA ALA A 412 -14.86 -9.88 -20.79
C ALA A 412 -14.54 -8.67 -19.91
N CYS A 413 -13.33 -8.09 -20.05
CA CYS A 413 -12.97 -6.88 -19.33
C CYS A 413 -13.80 -5.67 -19.74
N ILE A 414 -14.05 -5.51 -21.04
CA ILE A 414 -14.85 -4.42 -21.58
C ILE A 414 -16.30 -4.52 -21.09
N MET A 415 -16.90 -5.70 -21.19
CA MET A 415 -18.24 -5.98 -20.66
C MET A 415 -18.34 -5.69 -19.17
N TRP A 416 -17.41 -6.20 -18.35
CA TRP A 416 -17.42 -5.98 -16.90
C TRP A 416 -17.31 -4.49 -16.55
N LEU A 417 -16.49 -3.72 -17.26
CA LEU A 417 -16.35 -2.27 -17.04
C LEU A 417 -17.60 -1.47 -17.45
N GLU A 418 -18.38 -1.93 -18.42
CA GLU A 418 -19.63 -1.24 -18.83
C GLU A 418 -20.84 -1.68 -17.99
N THR A 419 -21.09 -2.99 -17.90
CA THR A 419 -22.31 -3.57 -17.30
C THR A 419 -22.14 -3.94 -15.82
N GLY A 420 -20.93 -4.24 -15.37
CA GLY A 420 -20.68 -4.87 -14.06
C GLY A 420 -20.97 -6.37 -14.01
N GLU A 421 -21.35 -6.99 -15.14
CA GLU A 421 -21.62 -8.42 -15.26
C GLU A 421 -20.45 -9.17 -15.90
N VAL A 422 -20.36 -10.47 -15.63
CA VAL A 422 -19.37 -11.37 -16.22
C VAL A 422 -20.12 -12.51 -16.92
N ASP A 423 -20.25 -12.42 -18.24
CA ASP A 423 -20.58 -13.59 -19.04
C ASP A 423 -19.46 -14.63 -18.96
N TYR A 424 -19.77 -15.71 -18.25
CA TYR A 424 -18.91 -16.88 -18.09
C TYR A 424 -18.52 -17.54 -19.43
N GLU A 425 -19.23 -17.28 -20.53
CA GLU A 425 -18.87 -17.74 -21.88
C GLU A 425 -17.70 -16.97 -22.51
N LEU A 426 -17.30 -15.81 -21.95
CA LEU A 426 -16.12 -15.03 -22.38
C LEU A 426 -14.84 -15.27 -21.55
N LEU A 427 -14.96 -16.02 -20.44
CA LEU A 427 -13.85 -16.34 -19.53
C LEU A 427 -12.82 -17.33 -20.10
N SER A 428 -11.68 -17.52 -19.43
CA SER A 428 -10.82 -18.68 -19.67
C SER A 428 -11.27 -19.90 -18.84
N VAL A 429 -10.92 -21.12 -19.25
CA VAL A 429 -11.17 -22.33 -18.43
C VAL A 429 -10.50 -22.20 -17.05
N MET A 430 -9.29 -21.66 -16.98
CA MET A 430 -8.60 -21.41 -15.70
C MET A 430 -9.33 -20.40 -14.82
N SER A 431 -9.95 -19.38 -15.40
CA SER A 431 -10.77 -18.40 -14.67
C SER A 431 -12.03 -19.05 -14.11
N LEU A 432 -12.72 -19.87 -14.91
CA LEU A 432 -13.90 -20.64 -14.49
C LEU A 432 -13.55 -21.63 -13.36
N GLU A 433 -12.44 -22.37 -13.49
CA GLU A 433 -11.96 -23.25 -12.41
C GLU A 433 -11.64 -22.49 -11.11
N ARG A 434 -11.04 -21.30 -11.21
CA ARG A 434 -10.75 -20.46 -10.05
C ARG A 434 -12.04 -20.00 -9.38
N ILE A 435 -13.00 -19.46 -10.13
CA ILE A 435 -14.32 -19.06 -9.60
C ILE A 435 -15.01 -20.24 -8.91
N CYS A 436 -14.96 -21.43 -9.51
CA CYS A 436 -15.48 -22.64 -8.86
C CYS A 436 -14.77 -22.95 -7.53
N LYS A 437 -13.43 -22.95 -7.49
CA LYS A 437 -12.65 -23.20 -6.27
C LYS A 437 -12.96 -22.17 -5.18
N ASP A 438 -12.98 -20.89 -5.53
CA ASP A 438 -13.24 -19.77 -4.60
C ASP A 438 -14.68 -19.82 -4.04
N ARG A 439 -15.65 -20.33 -4.81
CA ARG A 439 -17.04 -20.54 -4.37
C ARG A 439 -17.27 -21.88 -3.67
N GLY A 440 -16.25 -22.74 -3.56
CA GLY A 440 -16.36 -24.09 -3.00
C GLY A 440 -17.10 -25.12 -3.90
N ILE A 441 -17.31 -24.79 -5.17
CA ILE A 441 -17.97 -25.65 -6.16
C ILE A 441 -17.01 -26.80 -6.51
N LYS A 442 -17.47 -28.04 -6.30
CA LYS A 442 -16.70 -29.25 -6.63
C LYS A 442 -16.55 -29.39 -8.15
N ILE A 443 -15.34 -29.25 -8.64
CA ILE A 443 -14.97 -29.50 -10.03
C ILE A 443 -14.16 -30.79 -10.18
N ARG A 444 -14.23 -31.43 -11.34
CA ARG A 444 -13.35 -32.53 -11.73
C ARG A 444 -12.14 -31.99 -12.51
N SER A 445 -11.02 -32.69 -12.48
CA SER A 445 -9.91 -32.39 -13.39
C SER A 445 -10.37 -32.55 -14.84
N ASN A 446 -9.99 -31.61 -15.70
CA ASN A 446 -10.38 -31.55 -17.13
C ASN A 446 -11.89 -31.44 -17.39
N GLU A 447 -12.66 -30.86 -16.46
CA GLU A 447 -14.08 -30.57 -16.66
C GLU A 447 -14.26 -29.52 -17.78
N LYS A 448 -15.22 -29.74 -18.69
CA LYS A 448 -15.33 -28.91 -19.89
C LYS A 448 -15.81 -27.50 -19.53
N ARG A 449 -15.39 -26.52 -20.33
CA ARG A 449 -15.80 -25.11 -20.23
C ARG A 449 -17.31 -24.95 -19.97
N ILE A 450 -18.14 -25.61 -20.77
CA ILE A 450 -19.60 -25.51 -20.72
C ILE A 450 -20.14 -26.03 -19.37
N ASP A 451 -19.58 -27.12 -18.85
CA ASP A 451 -19.99 -27.71 -17.57
C ASP A 451 -19.59 -26.79 -16.40
N LEU A 452 -18.43 -26.15 -16.46
CA LEU A 452 -18.00 -25.14 -15.49
C LEU A 452 -18.90 -23.89 -15.54
N VAL A 453 -19.20 -23.36 -16.72
CA VAL A 453 -20.14 -22.24 -16.92
C VAL A 453 -21.49 -22.56 -16.30
N LYS A 454 -22.02 -23.77 -16.59
CA LYS A 454 -23.30 -24.22 -16.06
C LYS A 454 -23.29 -24.27 -14.54
N LYS A 455 -22.30 -24.91 -13.91
CA LYS A 455 -22.18 -24.98 -12.45
C LYS A 455 -22.12 -23.61 -11.77
N ILE A 456 -21.48 -22.63 -12.40
CA ILE A 456 -21.42 -21.26 -11.85
C ILE A 456 -22.77 -20.56 -11.99
N ARG A 457 -23.46 -20.70 -13.14
CA ARG A 457 -24.84 -20.19 -13.32
C ARG A 457 -25.82 -20.84 -12.35
N ASP A 458 -25.77 -22.16 -12.18
CA ASP A 458 -26.60 -22.90 -11.21
C ASP A 458 -26.34 -22.41 -9.76
N SER A 459 -25.08 -22.06 -9.43
CA SER A 459 -24.70 -21.44 -8.14
C SER A 459 -25.24 -20.03 -7.99
N ASP A 460 -25.13 -19.18 -9.01
CA ASP A 460 -25.68 -17.82 -8.99
C ASP A 460 -27.20 -17.82 -8.83
N GLU A 461 -27.90 -18.75 -9.47
CA GLU A 461 -29.36 -18.89 -9.34
C GLU A 461 -29.77 -19.37 -7.94
N ALA A 462 -29.00 -20.29 -7.34
CA ALA A 462 -29.20 -20.69 -5.96
C ALA A 462 -28.95 -19.52 -4.99
N GLU A 463 -27.89 -18.74 -5.20
CA GLU A 463 -27.57 -17.54 -4.41
C GLU A 463 -28.62 -16.44 -4.56
N ALA A 464 -29.17 -16.27 -5.77
CA ALA A 464 -30.25 -15.32 -6.04
C ALA A 464 -31.51 -15.62 -5.20
N LYS A 465 -31.77 -16.90 -4.88
CA LYS A 465 -32.93 -17.35 -4.09
C LYS A 465 -32.72 -17.26 -2.57
N LEU A 466 -31.50 -17.03 -2.09
CA LEU A 466 -31.20 -16.87 -0.65
C LEU A 466 -31.57 -15.48 -0.14
N SER A 467 -32.04 -15.41 1.11
CA SER A 467 -32.22 -14.15 1.85
C SER A 467 -30.87 -13.47 2.12
N GLU A 468 -30.88 -12.17 2.40
CA GLU A 468 -29.64 -11.41 2.64
C GLU A 468 -28.85 -11.94 3.85
N LYS A 469 -29.54 -12.48 4.86
CA LYS A 469 -28.90 -13.14 6.02
C LYS A 469 -28.17 -14.41 5.60
N GLU A 470 -28.83 -15.27 4.81
CA GLU A 470 -28.23 -16.52 4.31
C GLU A 470 -27.09 -16.26 3.33
N ARG A 471 -27.19 -15.22 2.48
CA ARG A 471 -26.07 -14.79 1.62
C ARG A 471 -24.85 -14.37 2.44
N LYS A 472 -25.05 -13.61 3.53
CA LYS A 472 -23.95 -13.21 4.44
C LYS A 472 -23.30 -14.41 5.13
N GLU A 473 -24.08 -15.42 5.54
CA GLU A 473 -23.52 -16.66 6.09
C GLU A 473 -22.82 -17.54 5.03
N LEU A 474 -23.36 -17.65 3.83
CA LEU A 474 -22.72 -18.38 2.71
C LEU A 474 -21.37 -17.75 2.34
N MET A 475 -21.28 -16.42 2.27
CA MET A 475 -20.04 -15.69 2.02
C MET A 475 -19.02 -15.87 3.18
N LYS A 476 -19.49 -16.02 4.42
CA LYS A 476 -18.65 -16.38 5.57
C LYS A 476 -18.15 -17.84 5.49
N ALA A 477 -18.97 -18.76 4.97
CA ALA A 477 -18.63 -20.17 4.81
C ALA A 477 -17.70 -20.46 3.61
N ARG A 478 -17.74 -19.63 2.55
CA ARG A 478 -16.87 -19.71 1.37
C ARG A 478 -15.43 -19.25 1.59
N ARG A 479 -15.06 -18.85 2.81
CA ARG A 479 -13.66 -18.53 3.15
C ARG A 479 -12.74 -19.73 2.83
N PRO A 480 -11.61 -19.54 2.14
CA PRO A 480 -10.71 -20.64 1.80
C PRO A 480 -10.25 -21.42 3.04
N LYS A 481 -10.34 -22.75 3.00
CA LYS A 481 -9.99 -23.62 4.14
C LYS A 481 -8.52 -23.50 4.57
N ASP A 482 -7.64 -23.12 3.64
CA ASP A 482 -6.22 -22.82 3.89
C ASP A 482 -5.99 -21.59 4.80
N ARG A 483 -7.06 -20.84 5.09
CA ARG A 483 -7.10 -19.72 6.06
C ARG A 483 -7.50 -20.23 7.45
N LEU A 484 -8.53 -21.08 7.56
CA LEU A 484 -8.92 -21.71 8.83
C LEU A 484 -7.81 -22.61 9.42
N LEU A 485 -7.09 -23.36 8.58
CA LEU A 485 -5.93 -24.16 9.00
C LEU A 485 -4.70 -23.31 9.39
N ARG A 486 -4.70 -22.00 9.10
CA ARG A 486 -3.70 -21.00 9.53
C ARG A 486 -4.20 -20.04 10.61
N GLU A 487 -5.44 -20.21 11.06
CA GLU A 487 -6.04 -19.53 12.21
C GLU A 487 -6.15 -20.49 13.42
N LEU A 488 -5.85 -21.79 13.22
CA LEU A 488 -5.82 -22.86 14.22
C LEU A 488 -4.39 -23.40 14.50
N ALA A 489 -3.37 -22.81 13.87
CA ALA A 489 -1.95 -23.13 14.02
C ALA A 489 -1.14 -21.82 14.10
#